data_AF-A0A7V1GD34-F1
#
_entry.id   AF-A0A7V1GD34-F1
#
_cell.length_a   1.000
_cell.length_b   1.000
_cell.length_c   1.000
_cell.angle_alpha   90.00
_cell.angle_beta   90.00
_cell.angle_gamma   90.00
#
_symmetry.space_group_name_H-M   'P 1'
#
loop_
_entity.id
_entity.type
_entity.pdbx_description
1 polymer ?
#
loop_
_entity_poly.entity_id
_entity_poly.type
_entity_poly.pdbx_seq_one_letter_code
_entity_poly.pdbx_strand_id
1 'polypeptide(L)'
;MPDWFLKSILILENSWVFILSPAIFVFYLRKDYLALRFALVTAAFFLYGALIYDSLMSIDEGVYVYRYVVWAFNDIAWMALIAYLGIKDKVYLWQSVLGQLVVISAPILQLFRLVDRHLWDLSYSTMLYKTLLPLINIGTVVVCYLPLLYLFMRKNRSLKS
;
A
#
# COMPACT_ATOMS: atom_id res chain seq x y z
N MET A 1 6.77 21.31 20.90
CA MET A 1 7.40 20.45 19.87
C MET A 1 7.48 21.24 18.58
N PRO A 2 8.49 21.04 17.72
CA PRO A 2 8.60 21.77 16.46
C PRO A 2 7.44 21.45 15.51
N ASP A 3 6.92 22.43 14.78
CA ASP A 3 5.77 22.24 13.88
C ASP A 3 6.07 21.24 12.74
N TRP A 4 7.31 21.18 12.28
CA TRP A 4 7.75 20.19 11.29
C TRP A 4 7.67 18.75 11.81
N PHE A 5 7.83 18.55 13.11
CA PHE A 5 7.77 17.24 13.77
C PHE A 5 6.33 16.77 13.88
N LEU A 6 5.41 17.65 14.29
CA LEU A 6 3.98 17.36 14.34
C LEU A 6 3.41 17.09 12.94
N LYS A 7 3.83 17.86 11.93
CA LYS A 7 3.41 17.65 10.55
C LYS A 7 3.91 16.31 10.00
N SER A 8 5.14 15.92 10.34
CA SER A 8 5.70 14.62 9.97
C SER A 8 4.95 13.46 10.63
N ILE A 9 4.65 13.57 11.93
CA ILE A 9 3.84 12.56 12.65
C ILE A 9 2.46 12.45 12.03
N LEU A 10 1.81 13.58 11.71
CA LEU A 10 0.46 13.59 11.14
C LEU A 10 0.43 12.97 9.73
N ILE A 11 1.46 13.20 8.90
CA ILE A 11 1.63 12.54 7.60
C ILE A 11 1.88 11.05 7.80
N LEU A 12 2.71 10.67 8.77
CA LEU A 12 2.99 9.28 9.11
C LEU A 12 1.77 8.55 9.64
N GLU A 13 0.95 9.19 10.47
CA GLU A 13 -0.27 8.66 11.08
C GLU A 13 -1.40 8.50 10.06
N ASN A 14 -1.54 9.46 9.14
CA ASN A 14 -2.47 9.35 8.01
C ASN A 14 -1.99 8.36 6.94
N SER A 15 -0.71 8.04 6.93
CA SER A 15 -0.14 7.04 6.02
C SER A 15 -0.12 5.66 6.68
N TRP A 16 -0.43 4.62 5.92
CA TRP A 16 -0.26 3.24 6.38
C TRP A 16 1.22 2.86 6.64
N VAL A 17 2.15 3.79 6.41
CA VAL A 17 3.61 3.66 6.63
C VAL A 17 3.94 3.53 8.10
N PHE A 18 3.24 4.24 9.00
CA PHE A 18 3.49 4.09 10.44
C PHE A 18 3.21 2.67 10.91
N ILE A 19 2.15 2.04 10.39
CA ILE A 19 1.79 0.64 10.66
C ILE A 19 2.79 -0.34 10.03
N LEU A 20 3.45 0.02 8.93
CA LEU A 20 4.51 -0.81 8.30
C LEU A 20 5.86 -0.69 9.01
N SER A 21 6.10 0.38 9.77
CA SER A 21 7.40 0.66 10.40
C SER A 21 7.90 -0.45 11.36
N PRO A 22 7.06 -1.11 12.18
CA PRO A 22 7.51 -2.22 13.02
C PRO A 22 7.93 -3.44 12.20
N ALA A 23 7.21 -3.77 11.11
CA ALA A 23 7.60 -4.86 10.22
C ALA A 23 8.97 -4.62 9.58
N ILE A 24 9.21 -3.42 9.07
CA ILE A 24 10.50 -3.04 8.47
C ILE A 24 11.63 -3.18 9.50
N PHE A 25 11.42 -2.70 10.73
CA PHE A 25 12.41 -2.79 11.80
C PHE A 25 12.74 -4.25 12.16
N VAL A 26 11.71 -5.11 12.27
CA VAL A 26 11.91 -6.53 12.58
C VAL A 26 12.64 -7.24 11.44
N PHE A 27 12.27 -7.00 10.17
CA PHE A 27 12.97 -7.60 9.03
C PHE A 27 14.42 -7.14 8.92
N TYR A 28 14.70 -5.87 9.26
CA TYR A 28 16.06 -5.33 9.29
C TYR A 28 16.92 -6.03 10.33
N LEU A 29 16.45 -6.15 11.57
CA LEU A 29 17.16 -6.86 12.64
C LEU A 29 17.39 -8.34 12.32
N ARG A 30 16.43 -8.96 11.63
CA ARG A 30 16.48 -10.40 11.27
C ARG A 30 17.27 -10.66 9.98
N LYS A 31 17.75 -9.62 9.30
CA LYS A 31 18.47 -9.69 8.01
C LYS A 31 17.67 -10.42 6.91
N ASP A 32 16.34 -10.41 6.97
CA ASP A 32 15.50 -10.94 5.89
C ASP A 32 15.36 -9.89 4.79
N TYR A 33 16.37 -9.82 3.92
CA TYR A 33 16.44 -8.83 2.85
C TYR A 33 15.35 -8.99 1.79
N LEU A 34 14.74 -10.17 1.65
CA LEU A 34 13.67 -10.44 0.67
C LEU A 34 12.37 -9.78 1.12
N ALA A 35 11.94 -10.06 2.36
CA ALA A 35 10.75 -9.45 2.93
C ALA A 35 10.93 -7.94 3.19
N LEU A 36 12.13 -7.52 3.57
CA LEU A 36 12.46 -6.11 3.78
C LEU A 36 12.29 -5.28 2.50
N ARG A 37 12.73 -5.79 1.35
CA ARG A 37 12.57 -5.07 0.07
C ARG A 37 11.10 -4.88 -0.29
N PHE A 38 10.28 -5.90 -0.09
CA PHE A 38 8.83 -5.80 -0.32
C PHE A 38 8.19 -4.74 0.59
N ALA A 39 8.52 -4.76 1.89
CA ALA A 39 7.99 -3.82 2.85
C ALA A 39 8.46 -2.38 2.57
N LEU A 40 9.73 -2.18 2.18
CA LEU A 40 10.28 -0.87 1.83
C LEU A 40 9.64 -0.28 0.58
N VAL A 41 9.47 -1.08 -0.48
CA VAL A 41 8.78 -0.62 -1.70
C VAL A 41 7.35 -0.22 -1.38
N THR A 42 6.63 -1.03 -0.61
CA THR A 42 5.25 -0.73 -0.21
C THR A 42 5.17 0.54 0.64
N ALA A 43 6.08 0.72 1.60
CA ALA A 43 6.16 1.93 2.40
C ALA A 43 6.46 3.18 1.54
N ALA A 44 7.37 3.08 0.56
CA ALA A 44 7.71 4.19 -0.31
C ALA A 44 6.51 4.66 -1.16
N PHE A 45 5.75 3.71 -1.72
CA PHE A 45 4.55 4.04 -2.52
C PHE A 45 3.39 4.58 -1.67
N PHE A 46 3.20 4.09 -0.45
CA PHE A 46 2.23 4.68 0.49
C PHE A 46 2.63 6.07 0.96
N LEU A 47 3.93 6.31 1.18
CA LEU A 47 4.44 7.63 1.54
C LEU A 47 4.28 8.61 0.38
N TYR A 48 4.61 8.18 -0.84
CA TYR A 48 4.42 8.96 -2.06
C TYR A 48 2.94 9.35 -2.25
N GLY A 49 2.02 8.41 -2.08
CA GLY A 49 0.58 8.67 -2.15
C GLY A 49 0.10 9.68 -1.09
N ALA A 50 0.62 9.61 0.13
CA ALA A 50 0.29 10.55 1.20
C ALA A 50 0.84 11.96 0.95
N LEU A 51 2.08 12.09 0.45
CA LEU A 51 2.69 13.39 0.16
C LEU A 51 1.99 14.14 -0.98
N ILE A 52 1.52 13.38 -1.97
CA ILE A 52 0.90 13.96 -3.17
C ILE A 52 -0.59 14.24 -2.95
N TYR A 53 -1.19 13.72 -1.88
CA TYR A 53 -2.61 13.94 -1.55
C TYR A 53 -2.99 15.43 -1.51
N ASP A 54 -2.27 16.23 -0.72
CA ASP A 54 -2.57 17.66 -0.55
C ASP A 54 -2.30 18.46 -1.83
N SER A 55 -1.22 18.11 -2.55
CA SER A 55 -0.85 18.78 -3.80
C SER A 55 -1.82 18.47 -4.94
N LEU A 56 -2.33 17.24 -5.02
CA LEU A 56 -3.40 16.89 -5.95
C LEU A 56 -4.68 17.63 -5.60
N MET A 57 -5.01 17.73 -4.31
CA MET A 57 -6.25 18.36 -3.88
C MET A 57 -6.27 19.87 -4.12
N SER A 58 -5.12 20.54 -4.12
CA SER A 58 -5.02 21.97 -4.46
C SER A 58 -5.06 22.24 -5.97
N ILE A 59 -4.64 21.29 -6.81
CA ILE A 59 -4.70 21.43 -8.27
C ILE A 59 -6.11 21.20 -8.81
N ASP A 60 -6.91 20.39 -8.11
CA ASP A 60 -8.17 19.82 -8.61
C ASP A 60 -9.41 20.68 -8.29
N GLU A 61 -9.29 22.03 -8.24
CA GLU A 61 -10.30 23.07 -7.87
C GLU A 61 -11.72 22.90 -8.50
N GLY A 62 -12.42 21.81 -8.24
CA GLY A 62 -13.82 21.55 -8.63
C GLY A 62 -14.06 20.37 -9.57
N VAL A 63 -13.04 19.75 -10.20
CA VAL A 63 -13.23 18.64 -11.15
C VAL A 63 -12.41 17.43 -10.73
N TYR A 64 -12.78 16.86 -9.57
CA TYR A 64 -12.26 15.70 -8.81
C TYR A 64 -11.80 14.42 -9.58
N VAL A 65 -11.15 14.52 -10.72
CA VAL A 65 -10.98 13.48 -11.75
C VAL A 65 -9.51 13.06 -11.85
N TYR A 66 -8.58 14.01 -11.79
CA TYR A 66 -7.16 13.75 -12.00
C TYR A 66 -6.52 12.93 -10.87
N ARG A 67 -6.97 13.08 -9.63
CA ARG A 67 -6.45 12.31 -8.49
C ARG A 67 -6.60 10.79 -8.64
N TYR A 68 -7.70 10.32 -9.23
CA TYR A 68 -7.94 8.88 -9.37
C TYR A 68 -7.03 8.27 -10.44
N VAL A 69 -6.70 9.03 -11.49
CA VAL A 69 -5.75 8.61 -12.52
C VAL A 69 -4.35 8.50 -11.92
N VAL A 70 -3.93 9.50 -11.14
CA VAL A 70 -2.61 9.50 -10.49
C VAL A 70 -2.49 8.38 -9.47
N TRP A 71 -3.53 8.13 -8.67
CA TRP A 71 -3.53 6.99 -7.73
C TRP A 71 -3.55 5.64 -8.46
N ALA A 72 -4.30 5.50 -9.56
CA ALA A 72 -4.32 4.26 -10.33
C ALA A 72 -2.97 3.98 -10.97
N PHE A 73 -2.33 5.03 -11.48
CA PHE A 73 -0.98 4.92 -11.98
C PHE A 73 0.02 4.53 -10.89
N ASN A 74 -0.11 5.11 -9.69
CA ASN A 74 0.73 4.74 -8.54
C ASN A 74 0.58 3.26 -8.17
N ASP A 75 -0.65 2.74 -8.10
CA ASP A 75 -0.92 1.34 -7.77
C ASP A 75 -0.40 0.39 -8.86
N ILE A 76 -0.57 0.73 -10.15
CA ILE A 76 -0.03 -0.03 -11.27
C ILE A 76 1.50 -0.01 -11.26
N ALA A 77 2.12 1.14 -10.99
CA ALA A 77 3.57 1.26 -10.88
C ALA A 77 4.12 0.43 -9.71
N TRP A 78 3.42 0.38 -8.57
CA TRP A 78 3.75 -0.52 -7.47
C TRP A 78 3.67 -1.99 -7.91
N MET A 79 2.57 -2.38 -8.57
CA MET A 79 2.39 -3.76 -9.06
C MET A 79 3.50 -4.16 -10.03
N ALA A 80 3.84 -3.29 -10.98
CA ALA A 80 4.91 -3.52 -11.95
C ALA A 80 6.28 -3.69 -11.29
N LEU A 81 6.60 -2.82 -10.31
CA LEU A 81 7.86 -2.88 -9.59
C LEU A 81 7.97 -4.15 -8.74
N ILE A 82 6.92 -4.52 -8.02
CA ILE A 82 6.88 -5.76 -7.23
C ILE A 82 6.97 -6.99 -8.14
N ALA A 83 6.24 -7.01 -9.27
CA ALA A 83 6.32 -8.09 -10.25
C ALA A 83 7.76 -8.26 -10.78
N TYR A 84 8.41 -7.15 -11.14
CA TYR A 84 9.79 -7.14 -11.61
C TYR A 84 10.75 -7.69 -10.55
N LEU A 85 10.61 -7.25 -9.29
CA LEU A 85 11.42 -7.75 -8.18
C LEU A 85 11.13 -9.22 -7.85
N GLY A 86 9.90 -9.69 -8.04
CA GLY A 86 9.50 -11.09 -7.91
C GLY A 86 10.16 -11.98 -8.96
N ILE A 87 10.18 -11.56 -10.23
CA ILE A 87 10.84 -12.30 -11.32
C ILE A 87 12.36 -12.35 -11.14
N LYS A 88 12.96 -11.35 -10.49
CA LYS A 88 14.40 -11.30 -10.18
C LYS A 88 14.79 -12.04 -8.90
N ASP A 89 13.86 -12.78 -8.28
CA ASP A 89 14.02 -13.47 -7.00
C ASP A 89 14.53 -12.54 -5.88
N LYS A 90 14.22 -11.23 -5.97
CA LYS A 90 14.60 -10.23 -4.96
C LYS A 90 13.55 -10.09 -3.85
N VAL A 91 12.40 -10.74 -4.02
CA VAL A 91 11.24 -10.80 -3.13
C VAL A 91 10.66 -12.22 -3.18
N TYR A 92 9.98 -12.68 -2.13
CA TYR A 92 9.28 -13.96 -2.15
C TYR A 92 8.18 -13.99 -3.23
N LEU A 93 8.23 -14.95 -4.14
CA LEU A 93 7.28 -15.07 -5.25
C LEU A 93 5.83 -15.21 -4.77
N TRP A 94 5.58 -16.00 -3.72
CA TRP A 94 4.24 -16.12 -3.14
C TRP A 94 3.73 -14.79 -2.54
N GLN A 95 4.62 -13.98 -1.95
CA GLN A 95 4.29 -12.67 -1.39
C GLN A 95 3.98 -11.67 -2.51
N SER A 96 4.74 -11.73 -3.60
CA SER A 96 4.47 -10.95 -4.81
C SER A 96 3.11 -11.28 -5.42
N VAL A 97 2.77 -12.57 -5.57
CA VAL A 97 1.48 -13.01 -6.13
C VAL A 97 0.31 -12.59 -5.23
N LEU A 98 0.41 -12.82 -3.92
CA LEU A 98 -0.64 -12.38 -2.97
C LEU A 98 -0.79 -10.86 -2.96
N GLY A 99 0.31 -10.12 -2.98
CA GLY A 99 0.28 -8.65 -3.04
C GLY A 99 -0.44 -8.15 -4.28
N GLN A 100 -0.18 -8.73 -5.45
CA GLN A 100 -0.87 -8.37 -6.69
C GLN A 100 -2.36 -8.67 -6.64
N LEU A 101 -2.76 -9.84 -6.11
CA LEU A 101 -4.17 -10.22 -5.99
C LEU A 101 -4.96 -9.27 -5.09
N VAL A 102 -4.34 -8.75 -4.03
CA VAL A 102 -4.96 -7.75 -3.16
C VAL A 102 -5.03 -6.39 -3.86
N VAL A 103 -3.89 -5.92 -4.39
CA VAL A 103 -3.77 -4.54 -4.89
C VAL A 103 -4.49 -4.31 -6.21
N ILE A 104 -4.64 -5.32 -7.08
CA ILE A 104 -5.30 -5.15 -8.40
C ILE A 104 -6.71 -4.57 -8.31
N SER A 105 -7.40 -4.79 -7.19
CA SER A 105 -8.73 -4.23 -6.96
C SER A 105 -8.72 -2.71 -6.76
N ALA A 106 -7.62 -2.11 -6.28
CA ALA A 106 -7.50 -0.66 -6.08
C ALA A 106 -7.52 0.17 -7.38
N PRO A 107 -6.65 -0.10 -8.40
CA PRO A 107 -6.69 0.65 -9.65
C PRO A 107 -8.00 0.40 -10.42
N ILE A 108 -8.58 -0.81 -10.32
CA ILE A 108 -9.91 -1.09 -10.91
C ILE A 108 -10.96 -0.18 -10.28
N LEU A 109 -10.99 -0.05 -8.95
CA LEU A 109 -11.94 0.81 -8.25
C LEU A 109 -11.71 2.30 -8.54
N GLN A 110 -10.46 2.73 -8.67
CA GLN A 110 -10.12 4.12 -9.01
C GLN A 110 -10.53 4.47 -10.45
N LEU A 111 -10.34 3.56 -11.41
CA LEU A 111 -10.81 3.73 -12.78
C LEU A 111 -12.33 3.64 -12.89
N PHE A 112 -12.98 2.73 -12.15
CA PHE A 112 -14.44 2.68 -12.08
C PHE A 112 -15.03 3.98 -11.54
N ARG A 113 -14.41 4.55 -10.49
CA ARG A 113 -14.83 5.83 -9.93
C ARG A 113 -14.61 7.00 -10.89
N LEU A 114 -13.55 6.96 -11.70
CA LEU A 114 -13.29 7.93 -12.76
C LEU A 114 -14.42 7.92 -13.80
N VAL A 115 -14.80 6.73 -14.27
CA VAL A 115 -15.86 6.54 -15.27
C VAL A 115 -17.22 6.94 -14.70
N ASP A 116 -17.53 6.52 -13.48
CA ASP A 116 -18.80 6.83 -12.82
C ASP A 116 -19.00 8.33 -12.62
N ARG A 117 -17.96 9.06 -12.24
CA ARG A 117 -18.02 10.52 -12.11
C ARG A 117 -18.20 11.25 -13.44
N HIS A 118 -17.80 10.62 -14.56
CA HIS A 118 -17.97 11.18 -15.90
C HIS A 118 -19.33 10.85 -16.52
N LEU A 119 -19.94 9.72 -16.15
CA LEU A 119 -21.14 9.21 -16.80
C LEU A 119 -22.41 9.32 -15.94
N TRP A 120 -22.37 8.99 -14.64
CA TRP A 120 -23.60 8.73 -13.86
C TRP A 120 -23.66 9.30 -12.43
N ASP A 121 -22.60 9.94 -11.91
CA ASP A 121 -22.53 10.61 -10.57
C ASP A 121 -23.31 9.86 -9.45
N LEU A 122 -23.15 8.53 -9.41
CA LEU A 122 -23.93 7.66 -8.53
C LEU A 122 -23.36 7.71 -7.10
N SER A 123 -24.25 8.01 -6.14
CA SER A 123 -23.92 8.03 -4.70
C SER A 123 -23.37 6.68 -4.18
N TYR A 124 -23.73 5.56 -4.82
CA TYR A 124 -23.32 4.20 -4.47
C TYR A 124 -21.81 3.93 -4.66
N SER A 125 -21.22 4.42 -5.75
CA SER A 125 -19.79 4.31 -6.06
C SER A 125 -18.90 4.99 -5.01
N THR A 126 -19.41 6.09 -4.43
CA THR A 126 -18.69 6.81 -3.38
C THR A 126 -18.57 6.00 -2.09
N MET A 127 -19.60 5.24 -1.73
CA MET A 127 -19.60 4.37 -0.55
C MET A 127 -18.64 3.20 -0.73
N LEU A 128 -18.73 2.50 -1.88
CA LEU A 128 -17.85 1.37 -2.20
C LEU A 128 -16.38 1.76 -2.15
N TYR A 129 -16.01 2.88 -2.76
CA TYR A 129 -14.63 3.35 -2.75
C TYR A 129 -14.13 3.68 -1.34
N LYS A 130 -14.94 4.35 -0.50
CA LYS A 130 -14.56 4.71 0.87
C LYS A 130 -14.37 3.48 1.77
N THR A 131 -15.06 2.38 1.48
CA THR A 131 -14.97 1.14 2.27
C THR A 131 -13.91 0.18 1.74
N LEU A 132 -13.82 0.01 0.42
CA LEU A 132 -12.92 -0.98 -0.19
C LEU A 132 -11.46 -0.52 -0.23
N LEU A 133 -11.19 0.78 -0.47
CA LEU A 133 -9.82 1.27 -0.55
C LEU A 133 -9.04 1.08 0.78
N PRO A 134 -9.61 1.39 1.96
CA PRO A 134 -8.96 1.08 3.23
C PRO A 134 -8.76 -0.43 3.44
N LEU A 135 -9.72 -1.27 3.03
CA LEU A 135 -9.59 -2.73 3.14
C LEU A 135 -8.43 -3.27 2.30
N ILE A 136 -8.23 -2.75 1.10
CA ILE A 136 -7.13 -3.13 0.22
C ILE A 136 -5.78 -2.70 0.81
N ASN A 137 -5.71 -1.49 1.38
CA ASN A 137 -4.52 -1.02 2.07
C ASN A 137 -4.20 -1.88 3.30
N ILE A 138 -5.20 -2.22 4.11
CA ILE A 138 -5.06 -3.17 5.23
C ILE A 138 -4.55 -4.52 4.72
N GLY A 139 -5.16 -5.06 3.67
CA GLY A 139 -4.74 -6.33 3.07
C GLY A 139 -3.28 -6.30 2.63
N THR A 140 -2.84 -5.22 2.01
CA THR A 140 -1.46 -5.03 1.54
C THR A 140 -0.48 -4.97 2.73
N VAL A 141 -0.86 -4.29 3.81
CA VAL A 141 -0.10 -4.28 5.06
C VAL A 141 -0.02 -5.69 5.65
N VAL A 142 -1.13 -6.43 5.73
CA VAL A 142 -1.14 -7.82 6.22
C VAL A 142 -0.19 -8.70 5.40
N VAL A 143 -0.17 -8.55 4.08
CA VAL A 143 0.78 -9.28 3.21
C VAL A 143 2.24 -8.94 3.53
N CYS A 144 2.54 -7.71 3.94
CA CYS A 144 3.88 -7.35 4.43
C CYS A 144 4.24 -8.06 5.75
N TYR A 145 3.26 -8.36 6.61
CA TYR A 145 3.46 -9.04 7.89
C TYR A 145 3.47 -10.58 7.80
N LEU A 146 2.92 -11.18 6.72
CA LEU A 146 2.85 -12.63 6.55
C LEU A 146 4.19 -13.37 6.73
N PRO A 147 5.34 -12.88 6.20
CA PRO A 147 6.63 -13.56 6.41
C PRO A 147 7.03 -13.63 7.89
N LEU A 148 6.67 -12.63 8.71
CA LEU A 148 6.92 -12.65 10.16
C LEU A 148 6.11 -13.74 10.84
N LEU A 149 4.81 -13.83 10.54
CA LEU A 149 3.91 -14.84 11.10
C LEU A 149 4.41 -16.25 10.76
N TYR A 150 4.81 -16.48 9.52
CA TYR A 150 5.36 -17.77 9.09
C TYR A 150 6.63 -18.16 9.87
N LEU A 151 7.53 -17.21 10.10
CA LEU A 151 8.74 -17.43 10.89
C LEU A 151 8.44 -17.77 12.36
N PHE A 152 7.49 -17.07 12.99
CA PHE A 152 7.06 -17.39 14.36
C PHE A 152 6.45 -18.79 14.46
N MET A 153 5.61 -19.18 13.50
CA MET A 153 4.99 -20.50 13.47
C MET A 153 6.01 -21.62 13.24
N ARG A 154 7.03 -21.39 12.39
CA ARG A 154 8.09 -22.38 12.13
C ARG A 154 9.01 -22.60 13.34
N LYS A 155 9.37 -21.53 14.06
CA LYS A 155 10.19 -21.64 15.29
C LYS A 155 9.48 -22.46 16.37
N ASN A 156 8.17 -22.29 16.51
CA ASN A 156 7.38 -23.06 17.49
C ASN A 156 7.23 -24.55 17.15
N ARG A 157 7.30 -24.92 15.86
CA ARG A 157 7.36 -26.34 15.45
C ARG A 157 8.72 -26.97 15.74
N SER A 158 9.80 -26.21 15.55
CA SER A 158 11.17 -26.67 15.86
C SER A 158 11.45 -26.81 17.36
N LEU A 159 10.72 -26.09 18.22
CA LEU A 159 10.84 -26.18 19.68
C LEU A 159 10.00 -27.32 20.30
N LYS A 160 9.15 -27.96 19.49
CA LYS A 160 8.27 -29.06 19.89
C LYS A 160 8.71 -30.44 19.39
N SER A 161 9.82 -30.54 18.67
CA SER A 161 10.44 -31.83 18.25
C SER A 161 11.69 -32.10 19.07
#